data_AF-A0A5J4PM69-F1
#
_entry.id   AF-A0A5J4PM69-F1
#
_cell.length_a   1.000
_cell.length_b   1.000
_cell.length_c   1.000
_cell.angle_alpha   90.00
_cell.angle_beta   90.00
_cell.angle_gamma   90.00
#
_symmetry.space_group_name_H-M   'P 1'
#
loop_
_entity.id
_entity.type
_entity.pdbx_description
1 polymer ?
#
loop_
_entity_poly.entity_id
_entity_poly.type
_entity_poly.pdbx_seq_one_letter_code
_entity_poly.pdbx_strand_id
1 'polypeptide(L)'
;MYVSLFVINVLNILIESKAFQRKIGFWMNCNQEVLSVIVKNVRYNPLCILPSDLDETVQWNLLFAYLLRIPGGILSEEVAREIIVISEQ
;
A
#
# COMPACT_ATOMS: atom_id res chain seq x y z
N MET A 1 9.45 11.53 -8.10
CA MET A 1 8.73 10.71 -7.10
C MET A 1 9.63 9.55 -6.71
N TYR A 2 10.07 9.47 -5.45
CA TYR A 2 10.88 8.36 -4.96
C TYR A 2 9.95 7.31 -4.35
N VAL A 3 9.88 6.12 -4.94
CA VAL A 3 9.13 5.00 -4.35
C VAL A 3 10.01 4.34 -3.31
N SER A 4 9.54 4.27 -2.06
CA SER A 4 10.36 3.66 -1.01
C SER A 4 10.61 2.17 -1.28
N LEU A 5 11.83 1.70 -1.01
CA LEU A 5 12.20 0.28 -1.10
C LEU A 5 11.23 -0.63 -0.34
N PHE A 6 10.70 -0.14 0.79
CA PHE A 6 9.69 -0.85 1.56
C PHE A 6 8.41 -1.14 0.76
N VAL A 7 7.91 -0.17 -0.01
CA VAL A 7 6.70 -0.33 -0.82
C VAL A 7 6.95 -1.26 -2.00
N ILE A 8 8.13 -1.18 -2.61
CA ILE A 8 8.55 -2.11 -3.66
C ILE A 8 8.55 -3.55 -3.10
N ASN A 9 9.08 -3.75 -1.88
CA ASN A 9 9.07 -5.07 -1.24
C ASN A 9 7.65 -5.56 -0.93
N VAL A 10 6.76 -4.70 -0.42
CA VAL A 10 5.35 -5.06 -0.18
C VAL A 10 4.66 -5.47 -1.50
N LEU A 11 4.86 -4.71 -2.58
CA LEU A 11 4.29 -5.02 -3.89
C LEU A 11 4.79 -6.35 -4.45
N ASN A 12 6.11 -6.60 -4.38
CA ASN A 12 6.69 -7.85 -4.85
C ASN A 12 6.06 -9.07 -4.15
N ILE A 13 5.87 -8.99 -2.84
CA ILE A 13 5.28 -10.09 -2.06
C ILE A 13 3.81 -10.30 -2.41
N LEU A 14 3.03 -9.22 -2.55
CA LEU A 14 1.62 -9.32 -2.96
C LEU A 14 1.47 -9.90 -4.38
N ILE A 15 2.43 -9.64 -5.28
CA ILE A 15 2.50 -10.23 -6.62
C ILE A 15 2.85 -11.72 -6.53
N GLU A 16 3.91 -12.07 -5.79
CA GLU A 16 4.38 -13.45 -5.63
C GLU A 16 3.34 -14.34 -4.95
N SER A 17 2.64 -13.82 -3.94
CA SER A 17 1.58 -14.53 -3.22
C SER A 17 0.30 -14.72 -4.05
N LYS A 18 0.24 -14.09 -5.23
CA LYS A 18 -0.96 -14.00 -6.08
C LYS A 18 -2.16 -13.38 -5.35
N ALA A 19 -1.90 -12.54 -4.33
CA ALA A 19 -2.95 -11.88 -3.54
C ALA A 19 -3.91 -11.09 -4.45
N PHE A 20 -3.38 -10.40 -5.47
CA PHE A 20 -4.18 -9.67 -6.47
C PHE A 20 -5.14 -10.54 -7.29
N GLN A 21 -4.88 -11.85 -7.41
CA GLN A 21 -5.71 -12.78 -8.20
C GLN A 21 -6.81 -13.44 -7.37
N ARG A 22 -6.70 -13.39 -6.03
CA ARG A 22 -7.71 -13.93 -5.14
C ARG A 22 -8.88 -12.94 -5.14
N LYS A 23 -10.08 -13.38 -5.54
CA LYS A 23 -11.34 -12.59 -5.52
C LYS A 23 -11.82 -12.24 -4.10
N ILE A 24 -10.91 -12.16 -3.14
CA ILE A 24 -11.20 -11.72 -1.78
C ILE A 24 -11.36 -10.20 -1.90
N GLY A 25 -12.59 -9.72 -1.70
CA GLY A 25 -12.84 -8.28 -1.63
C GLY A 25 -11.92 -7.66 -0.59
N PHE A 26 -11.23 -6.59 -0.98
CA PHE A 26 -10.29 -5.91 -0.10
C PHE A 26 -11.05 -5.24 1.04
N TRP A 27 -10.70 -5.57 2.29
CA TRP A 27 -11.26 -4.89 3.45
C TRP A 27 -10.13 -4.25 4.25
N MET A 28 -10.08 -2.91 4.27
CA MET A 28 -9.27 -2.16 5.21
C MET A 28 -9.84 -2.36 6.61
N ASN A 29 -9.42 -3.42 7.27
CA ASN A 29 -9.69 -3.65 8.68
C ASN A 29 -8.35 -3.70 9.42
N CYS A 30 -7.80 -2.52 9.69
CA CYS A 30 -6.47 -2.42 10.29
C CYS A 30 -6.56 -1.91 11.72
N ASN A 31 -5.91 -2.64 12.63
CA ASN A 31 -5.60 -2.11 13.95
C ASN A 31 -4.56 -0.98 13.79
N GLN A 32 -4.96 0.25 14.11
CA GLN A 32 -4.12 1.44 13.99
C GLN A 32 -2.83 1.34 14.82
N GLU A 33 -2.86 0.65 15.97
CA GLU A 33 -1.68 0.49 16.82
C GLU A 33 -0.60 -0.34 16.13
N VAL A 34 -1.00 -1.49 15.54
CA VAL A 34 -0.12 -2.37 14.77
C VAL A 34 0.51 -1.62 13.61
N LEU A 35 -0.31 -0.87 12.87
CA LEU A 35 0.16 -0.10 11.72
C LEU A 35 1.12 1.02 12.13
N SER A 36 0.88 1.66 13.28
CA SER A 36 1.76 2.69 13.83
C SER A 36 3.14 2.16 14.23
N VAL A 37 3.18 0.95 14.80
CA VAL A 37 4.43 0.27 15.21
C VAL A 37 5.25 -0.11 13.99
N ILE A 38 4.61 -0.70 12.97
CA ILE A 38 5.31 -1.11 11.74
C ILE A 38 5.87 0.13 11.04
N VAL A 39 5.06 1.17 10.85
CA VAL A 39 5.48 2.42 10.21
C VAL A 39 6.65 3.07 10.95
N LYS A 40 6.63 3.10 12.29
CA LYS A 40 7.74 3.63 13.08
C LYS A 40 9.01 2.81 12.86
N ASN A 41 8.94 1.49 12.98
CA ASN A 41 10.10 0.61 12.86
C ASN A 41 10.73 0.65 11.45
N VAL A 42 9.90 0.59 10.41
CA VAL A 42 10.32 0.66 9.01
C VAL A 42 10.99 2.00 8.68
N ARG A 43 10.58 3.10 9.33
CA ARG A 43 11.20 4.42 9.13
C ARG A 43 12.65 4.46 9.60
N TYR A 44 13.00 3.71 10.65
CA TYR A 44 14.35 3.68 11.21
C TYR A 44 15.21 2.56 10.61
N ASN A 45 14.59 1.43 10.28
CA ASN A 45 15.25 0.32 9.61
C ASN A 45 14.26 -0.39 8.68
N PRO A 46 14.25 -0.09 7.37
CA PRO A 46 13.31 -0.72 6.43
C PRO A 46 13.53 -2.23 6.25
N LEU A 47 14.59 -2.80 6.82
CA LEU A 47 14.89 -4.22 6.81
C LEU A 47 14.56 -4.92 8.14
N CYS A 48 14.11 -4.20 9.18
CA CYS A 48 13.82 -4.81 10.48
C CYS A 48 12.51 -5.61 10.50
N ILE A 49 11.63 -5.38 9.53
CA ILE A 49 10.41 -6.14 9.31
C ILE A 49 10.40 -6.48 7.82
N LEU A 50 10.62 -7.75 7.49
CA LEU A 50 10.42 -8.19 6.12
C LEU A 50 8.91 -8.23 5.86
N PRO A 51 8.41 -7.66 4.76
CA PRO A 51 6.98 -7.71 4.49
C PRO A 51 6.43 -9.15 4.37
N SER A 52 7.30 -10.15 4.15
CA SER A 52 6.98 -11.59 4.14
C SER A 52 6.52 -12.11 5.50
N ASP A 53 6.98 -11.47 6.57
CA ASP A 53 6.72 -11.87 7.95
C ASP A 53 5.37 -11.33 8.44
N LEU A 54 4.71 -10.52 7.61
CA LEU A 54 3.43 -9.89 7.91
C LEU A 54 2.29 -10.66 7.26
N ASP A 55 1.14 -10.71 7.94
CA ASP A 55 -0.09 -11.21 7.34
C ASP A 55 -0.47 -10.40 6.09
N GLU A 56 -1.06 -11.08 5.10
CA GLU A 56 -1.46 -10.47 3.83
C GLU A 56 -2.34 -9.22 4.02
N THR A 57 -3.28 -9.25 4.99
CA THR A 57 -4.11 -8.09 5.34
C THR A 57 -3.27 -6.90 5.82
N VAL A 58 -2.20 -7.15 6.59
CA VAL A 58 -1.29 -6.11 7.08
C VAL A 58 -0.45 -5.56 5.92
N GLN A 59 0.03 -6.43 5.02
CA GLN A 59 0.74 -6.02 3.79
C GLN A 59 -0.12 -5.07 2.93
N TRP A 60 -1.39 -5.42 2.69
CA TRP A 60 -2.36 -4.57 1.99
C TRP A 60 -2.55 -3.23 2.69
N ASN A 61 -2.80 -3.24 4.00
CA ASN A 61 -3.02 -2.03 4.77
C ASN A 61 -1.81 -1.09 4.74
N LEU A 62 -0.58 -1.63 4.73
CA LEU A 62 0.64 -0.85 4.61
C LEU A 62 0.78 -0.20 3.24
N LEU A 63 0.46 -0.94 2.16
CA LEU A 63 0.42 -0.38 0.82
C LEU A 63 -0.57 0.80 0.76
N PHE A 64 -1.80 0.61 1.26
CA PHE A 64 -2.79 1.69 1.31
C PHE A 64 -2.35 2.88 2.14
N ALA A 65 -1.82 2.65 3.34
CA ALA A 65 -1.32 3.71 4.21
C ALA A 65 -0.19 4.51 3.56
N TYR A 66 0.66 3.86 2.76
CA TYR A 66 1.66 4.55 1.96
C TYR A 66 1.03 5.39 0.85
N LEU A 67 0.14 4.80 0.04
CA LEU A 67 -0.52 5.49 -1.07
C LEU A 67 -1.28 6.73 -0.61
N LEU A 68 -2.01 6.65 0.52
CA LEU A 68 -2.76 7.75 1.12
C LEU A 68 -1.87 8.87 1.68
N ARG A 69 -0.59 8.59 1.94
CA ARG A 69 0.36 9.58 2.46
C ARG A 69 1.09 10.35 1.37
N ILE A 70 0.96 9.97 0.10
CA ILE A 70 1.59 10.67 -1.00
C ILE A 70 0.91 12.04 -1.13
N PRO A 71 1.62 13.17 -0.89
CA PRO A 71 1.02 14.49 -1.05
C PRO A 71 0.60 14.70 -2.51
N GLY A 72 -0.66 15.08 -2.74
CA GLY A 72 -1.23 15.21 -4.08
C GLY A 72 -1.68 13.89 -4.72
N GLY A 73 -1.52 12.74 -4.04
CA GLY A 73 -1.93 11.43 -4.54
C GLY A 73 -0.95 10.83 -5.56
N ILE A 74 -1.36 9.70 -6.15
CA ILE A 74 -0.54 8.95 -7.14
C ILE A 74 -0.76 9.51 -8.55
N LEU A 75 -1.93 10.09 -8.79
CA LEU A 75 -2.33 10.65 -10.08
C LEU A 75 -2.14 12.16 -10.05
N SER A 76 -1.76 12.73 -11.19
CA SER A 76 -1.82 14.19 -11.34
C SER A 76 -3.28 14.65 -11.36
N GLU A 77 -3.51 15.93 -11.07
CA GLU A 77 -4.86 16.49 -11.06
C GLU A 77 -5.52 16.39 -12.44
N GLU A 78 -4.74 16.57 -13.51
CA GLU A 78 -5.20 16.43 -14.89
C GLU A 78 -5.69 15.01 -15.17
N VAL A 79 -4.89 14.00 -14.82
CA VAL A 79 -5.24 12.58 -15.01
C VAL A 79 -6.44 12.20 -14.14
N ALA A 80 -6.53 12.70 -12.92
CA ALA A 80 -7.68 12.44 -12.04
C ALA A 80 -8.98 12.99 -12.65
N ARG A 81 -8.94 14.20 -13.25
CA ARG A 81 -10.11 14.78 -13.95
C ARG A 81 -10.52 13.97 -15.17
N GLU A 82 -9.57 13.51 -15.98
CA GLU A 82 -9.87 12.66 -17.14
C GLU A 82 -10.56 11.35 -16.74
N ILE A 83 -10.13 10.71 -15.66
CA ILE A 83 -10.76 9.48 -15.14
C ILE A 83 -12.20 9.73 -14.69
N ILE A 84 -12.46 10.83 -13.99
CA ILE A 84 -13.82 11.17 -13.53
C ILE A 84 -14.76 11.30 -14.73
N VAL A 85 -14.34 12.03 -15.78
CA VAL A 85 -15.14 12.21 -17.00
C VAL A 85 -15.44 10.87 -17.68
N ILE A 86 -14.48 9.95 -17.74
CA ILE A 86 -14.68 8.60 -18.31
C ILE A 86 -15.65 7.79 -17.45
N SER A 87 -15.60 7.92 -16.12
CA SER A 87 -16.43 7.13 -15.20
C SER A 87 -17.90 7.57 -15.15
N GLU A 88 -18.21 8.77 -15.61
CA GLU A 88 -19.57 9.32 -15.66
C GLU A 88 -20.29 9.07 -17.00
N GLN A 89 -19.62 8.44 -17.98
CA GLN A 89 -20.18 8.01 -19.27
C GLN A 89 -20.74 6.59 -19.20
#